data_AF-A0A4R7STD0-F1
#
_entry.id   AF-A0A4R7STD0-F1
#
_cell.length_a   1.000
_cell.length_b   1.000
_cell.length_c   1.000
_cell.angle_alpha   90.00
_cell.angle_beta   90.00
_cell.angle_gamma   90.00
#
_symmetry.space_group_name_H-M   'P 1'
#
loop_
_entity.id
_entity.type
_entity.pdbx_description
1 polymer ?
#
loop_
_entity_poly.entity_id
_entity_poly.type
_entity_poly.pdbx_seq_one_letter_code
_entity_poly.pdbx_strand_id
1 'polypeptide(L)'
;MPWRNDPLPQSGVLILAASFKARFLTQYSILSSRRSATPGRSGPSTRPSHKTVSSAEFLSWVAKQEAIWFPITHMHRLLLAFLLITGLSACQTPKDKVIITVHSQGTDMDSPKTIFRRPVNGRTMVFKIIPEFSTQSVSAIHTFPADDGTYGVSLKLDFKGTQSLDIVTRLRPGEILMTMVNGAVVDYVRIDQPVSNGIFTVWRGIPADLIASMEEKYPKINELNSSSTFLEMTPSTRKEKREAKRNASRDSKEKEAEVKRRSRDEFDPELPENEIVPLSNLLDNTSR
;
A
#
# COMPACT_ATOMS: atom_id res chain seq x y z
N MET A 1 -36.14 0.35 4.56
CA MET A 1 -36.03 -0.95 5.24
C MET A 1 -34.57 -1.19 5.59
N PRO A 2 -34.17 -1.18 6.87
CA PRO A 2 -32.79 -1.46 7.25
C PRO A 2 -32.58 -2.97 7.49
N TRP A 3 -31.53 -3.50 6.88
CA TRP A 3 -31.06 -4.88 7.04
C TRP A 3 -30.48 -5.10 8.44
N ARG A 4 -31.00 -6.11 9.15
CA ARG A 4 -30.45 -6.65 10.41
C ARG A 4 -29.29 -7.60 10.09
N ASN A 5 -28.17 -7.42 10.79
CA ASN A 5 -27.07 -8.37 10.84
C ASN A 5 -27.24 -9.25 12.08
N ASP A 6 -27.59 -10.52 11.88
CA ASP A 6 -27.52 -11.55 12.93
C ASP A 6 -26.22 -12.37 12.75
N PRO A 7 -25.41 -12.58 13.80
CA PRO A 7 -24.22 -13.43 13.73
C PRO A 7 -24.55 -14.93 13.90
N LEU A 8 -23.93 -15.77 13.06
CA LEU A 8 -24.04 -17.23 13.07
C LEU A 8 -23.39 -17.89 14.32
N PRO A 9 -23.92 -19.02 14.82
CA PRO A 9 -23.46 -19.66 16.05
C PRO A 9 -22.20 -20.52 15.87
N GLN A 10 -21.20 -20.27 16.73
CA GLN A 10 -19.91 -20.98 16.83
C GLN A 10 -19.97 -22.24 17.71
N SER A 11 -20.67 -23.30 17.31
CA SER A 11 -20.78 -24.53 18.14
C SER A 11 -20.44 -25.85 17.43
N GLY A 12 -19.72 -25.81 16.30
CA GLY A 12 -19.44 -27.01 15.49
C GLY A 12 -18.15 -27.79 15.82
N VAL A 13 -17.19 -27.23 16.56
CA VAL A 13 -15.82 -27.80 16.61
C VAL A 13 -15.56 -28.67 17.86
N LEU A 14 -16.35 -28.53 18.92
CA LEU A 14 -16.14 -29.29 20.17
C LEU A 14 -16.75 -30.70 20.18
N ILE A 15 -17.58 -31.05 19.19
CA ILE A 15 -18.28 -32.35 19.15
C ILE A 15 -17.40 -33.46 18.54
N LEU A 16 -16.39 -33.12 17.73
CA LEU A 16 -15.55 -34.11 17.05
C LEU A 16 -14.43 -34.72 17.92
N ALA A 17 -13.97 -34.01 18.95
CA ALA A 17 -12.87 -34.48 19.81
C ALA A 17 -13.32 -35.53 20.86
N ALA A 18 -14.58 -35.50 21.29
CA ALA A 18 -15.11 -36.45 22.27
C ALA A 18 -15.37 -37.85 21.66
N SER A 19 -15.63 -37.92 20.35
CA SER A 19 -16.02 -39.18 19.68
C SER A 19 -14.85 -40.12 19.39
N PHE A 20 -13.60 -39.64 19.39
CA PHE A 20 -12.42 -40.47 19.11
C PHE A 20 -11.91 -41.21 20.35
N LYS A 21 -12.05 -40.61 21.54
CA LYS A 21 -11.58 -41.20 22.81
C LYS A 21 -12.47 -42.37 23.26
N ALA A 22 -13.76 -42.35 22.91
CA ALA A 22 -14.68 -43.43 23.21
C ALA A 22 -14.44 -44.69 22.35
N ARG A 23 -13.99 -44.55 21.09
CA ARG A 23 -13.74 -45.69 20.20
C ARG A 23 -12.48 -46.49 20.53
N PHE A 24 -11.49 -45.89 21.19
CA PHE A 24 -10.24 -46.58 21.54
C PHE A 24 -10.38 -47.49 22.77
N LEU A 25 -11.30 -47.17 23.69
CA LEU A 25 -11.55 -47.97 24.91
C LEU A 25 -12.44 -49.20 24.65
N THR A 26 -13.27 -49.19 23.61
CA THR A 26 -14.11 -50.36 23.26
C THR A 26 -13.33 -51.49 22.59
N GLN A 27 -12.24 -51.20 21.86
CA GLN A 27 -11.44 -52.26 21.21
C GLN A 27 -10.57 -53.07 22.19
N TYR A 28 -10.19 -52.52 23.34
CA TYR A 28 -9.37 -53.24 24.33
C TYR A 28 -10.16 -54.23 25.19
N SER A 29 -11.48 -54.05 25.36
CA SER A 29 -12.33 -54.98 26.13
C SER A 29 -12.75 -56.23 25.35
N ILE A 30 -12.65 -56.22 24.01
CA ILE A 30 -13.10 -57.32 23.16
C ILE A 30 -11.97 -58.35 22.90
N LEU A 31 -10.70 -57.99 23.15
CA LEU A 31 -9.56 -58.89 22.95
C LEU A 31 -9.19 -59.75 24.18
N SER A 32 -9.77 -59.51 25.36
CA SER A 32 -9.49 -60.28 26.59
C SER A 32 -10.52 -61.37 26.92
N SER A 33 -11.64 -61.46 26.18
CA SER A 33 -12.78 -62.34 26.50
C SER A 33 -12.94 -63.56 25.57
N ARG A 34 -11.94 -63.88 24.73
CA ARG A 34 -12.03 -65.00 23.77
C ARG A 34 -10.89 -66.02 23.91
N ARG A 35 -10.68 -66.58 25.11
CA ARG A 35 -9.95 -67.86 25.30
C ARG A 35 -10.51 -68.66 26.48
N SER A 36 -11.62 -69.35 26.28
CA SER A 36 -12.03 -70.51 27.09
C SER A 36 -13.13 -71.32 26.41
N ALA A 37 -12.77 -72.24 25.52
CA ALA A 37 -13.50 -73.50 25.24
C ALA A 37 -12.67 -74.38 24.28
N THR A 38 -12.10 -75.44 24.84
CA THR A 38 -11.39 -76.61 24.27
C THR A 38 -12.35 -77.55 23.49
N PRO A 39 -11.96 -78.71 22.89
CA PRO A 39 -10.72 -79.49 23.06
C PRO A 39 -10.11 -80.16 21.80
N GLY A 40 -8.84 -80.59 21.90
CA GLY A 40 -8.32 -81.64 21.03
C GLY A 40 -6.79 -81.68 20.88
N ARG A 41 -6.17 -82.69 21.51
CA ARG A 41 -4.96 -83.40 21.05
C ARG A 41 -3.56 -82.93 21.55
N SER A 42 -3.20 -83.52 22.70
CA SER A 42 -1.92 -84.18 23.06
C SER A 42 -0.57 -83.55 22.69
N GLY A 43 0.20 -83.14 23.72
CA GLY A 43 1.67 -83.01 23.68
C GLY A 43 2.23 -82.16 24.83
N PRO A 44 3.14 -82.65 25.68
CA PRO A 44 3.49 -82.01 26.94
C PRO A 44 4.52 -80.87 26.80
N SER A 45 4.08 -79.68 27.23
CA SER A 45 4.75 -78.72 28.12
C SER A 45 6.25 -78.91 28.45
N THR A 46 7.05 -77.91 28.08
CA THR A 46 8.02 -77.27 29.00
C THR A 46 7.80 -75.75 28.98
N ARG A 47 7.13 -75.24 30.03
CA ARG A 47 7.01 -73.81 30.32
C ARG A 47 8.31 -73.28 30.95
N PRO A 48 8.90 -72.18 30.47
CA PRO A 48 9.62 -71.26 31.33
C PRO A 48 8.64 -70.30 32.03
N SER A 49 8.88 -70.10 33.33
CA SER A 49 8.15 -69.22 34.24
C SER A 49 8.09 -67.78 33.72
N HIS A 50 6.90 -67.33 33.30
CA HIS A 50 6.64 -65.92 33.06
C HIS A 50 6.51 -65.22 34.41
N LYS A 51 7.51 -64.40 34.76
CA LYS A 51 7.39 -63.39 35.81
C LYS A 51 6.26 -62.44 35.42
N THR A 52 5.21 -62.40 36.23
CA THR A 52 4.13 -61.44 36.13
C THR A 52 4.69 -60.06 36.46
N VAL A 53 4.87 -59.21 35.44
CA VAL A 53 5.14 -57.79 35.63
C VAL A 53 3.94 -57.20 36.35
N SER A 54 4.19 -56.64 37.53
CA SER A 54 3.16 -56.06 38.38
C SER A 54 2.50 -54.88 37.65
N SER A 55 1.19 -54.75 37.78
CA SER A 55 0.41 -53.62 37.26
C SER A 55 0.98 -52.27 37.69
N ALA A 56 1.67 -52.22 38.83
CA ALA A 56 2.35 -51.03 39.33
C ALA A 56 3.53 -50.59 38.42
N GLU A 57 4.29 -51.53 37.86
CA GLU A 57 5.41 -51.21 36.97
C GLU A 57 4.92 -50.75 35.59
N PHE A 58 3.82 -51.32 35.11
CA PHE A 58 3.19 -50.89 33.85
C PHE A 58 2.59 -49.48 33.99
N LEU A 59 1.93 -49.18 35.11
CA LEU A 59 1.36 -47.84 35.37
C LEU A 59 2.44 -46.78 35.56
N SER A 60 3.58 -47.12 36.19
CA SER A 60 4.74 -46.21 36.30
C SER A 60 5.35 -45.90 34.93
N TRP A 61 5.44 -46.90 34.04
CA TRP A 61 5.94 -46.72 32.68
C TRP A 61 5.00 -45.84 31.84
N VAL A 62 3.68 -46.04 31.95
CA VAL A 62 2.67 -45.20 31.27
C VAL A 62 2.68 -43.76 31.80
N ALA A 63 2.79 -43.56 33.12
CA ALA A 63 2.88 -42.22 33.72
C ALA A 63 4.14 -41.46 33.30
N LYS A 64 5.26 -42.18 33.09
CA LYS A 64 6.52 -41.59 32.59
C LYS A 64 6.44 -41.22 31.10
N GLN A 65 5.52 -41.83 30.36
CA GLN A 65 5.35 -41.58 28.93
C GLN A 65 4.53 -40.31 28.65
N GLU A 66 3.63 -39.90 29.53
CA GLU A 66 2.87 -38.65 29.34
C GLU A 66 3.71 -37.39 29.55
N ALA A 67 4.77 -37.43 30.38
CA ALA A 67 5.61 -36.27 30.67
C ALA A 67 6.46 -35.77 29.48
N ILE A 68 6.67 -36.62 28.45
CA ILE A 68 7.55 -36.32 27.32
C ILE A 68 6.78 -35.75 26.11
N TRP A 69 5.45 -35.95 26.04
CA TRP A 69 4.61 -35.52 24.91
C TRP A 69 3.96 -34.13 25.09
N PHE A 70 3.96 -33.58 26.30
CA PHE A 70 3.38 -32.26 26.59
C PHE A 70 4.11 -31.05 25.96
N PRO A 71 5.45 -30.98 25.84
CA PRO A 71 6.09 -29.77 25.30
C PRO A 71 6.00 -29.66 23.77
N ILE A 72 5.97 -30.78 23.04
CA ILE A 72 5.99 -30.78 21.56
C ILE A 72 4.67 -30.28 20.97
N THR A 73 3.54 -30.62 21.61
CA THR A 73 2.21 -30.18 21.16
C THR A 73 1.94 -28.70 21.45
N HIS A 74 2.58 -28.12 22.47
CA HIS A 74 2.47 -26.69 22.78
C HIS A 74 3.31 -25.83 21.83
N MET A 75 4.51 -26.28 21.43
CA MET A 75 5.34 -25.55 20.46
C MET A 75 4.70 -25.48 19.07
N HIS A 76 4.02 -26.54 18.63
CA HIS A 76 3.31 -26.53 17.34
C HIS A 76 2.08 -25.61 17.35
N ARG A 77 1.33 -25.57 18.46
CA ARG A 77 0.19 -24.64 18.61
C ARG A 77 0.62 -23.18 18.67
N LEU A 78 1.75 -22.88 19.32
CA LEU A 78 2.33 -21.54 19.34
C LEU A 78 2.87 -21.10 17.97
N LEU A 79 3.54 -22.00 17.23
CA LEU A 79 4.04 -21.71 15.89
C LEU A 79 2.90 -21.44 14.88
N LEU A 80 1.81 -22.22 14.97
CA LEU A 80 0.64 -22.05 14.09
C LEU A 80 -0.14 -20.77 14.44
N ALA A 81 -0.21 -20.39 15.73
CA ALA A 81 -0.76 -19.10 16.15
C ALA A 81 0.09 -17.91 15.68
N PHE A 82 1.42 -18.02 15.71
CA PHE A 82 2.33 -16.96 15.25
C PHE A 82 2.28 -16.77 13.73
N LEU A 83 2.10 -17.85 12.96
CA LEU A 83 1.89 -17.79 11.51
C LEU A 83 0.54 -17.12 11.15
N LEU A 84 -0.49 -17.33 11.96
CA LEU A 84 -1.82 -16.78 11.72
C LEU A 84 -1.89 -15.28 12.05
N ILE A 85 -1.12 -14.81 13.03
CA ILE A 85 -1.04 -13.38 13.40
C ILE A 85 -0.22 -12.57 12.37
N THR A 86 0.84 -13.16 11.80
CA THR A 86 1.65 -12.48 10.78
C THR A 86 0.98 -12.42 9.40
N GLY A 87 0.04 -13.33 9.11
CA GLY A 87 -0.71 -13.34 7.85
C GLY A 87 -1.78 -12.23 7.69
N LEU A 88 -2.33 -11.70 8.79
CA LEU A 88 -3.38 -10.67 8.72
C LEU A 88 -2.85 -9.23 8.59
N SER A 89 -1.53 -9.01 8.74
CA SER A 89 -0.92 -7.68 8.71
C SER A 89 -0.34 -7.29 7.35
N ALA A 90 -0.63 -8.07 6.30
CA ALA A 90 -0.29 -7.73 4.92
C ALA A 90 -1.56 -7.28 4.20
N CYS A 91 -1.55 -6.07 3.65
CA CYS A 91 -2.59 -5.48 2.79
C CYS A 91 -3.68 -4.65 3.50
N GLN A 92 -3.28 -3.64 4.27
CA GLN A 92 -4.06 -2.39 4.34
C GLN A 92 -3.35 -1.36 3.46
N THR A 93 -3.75 -1.28 2.19
CA THR A 93 -3.40 -0.12 1.37
C THR A 93 -4.10 1.10 1.98
N PRO A 94 -3.40 2.22 2.22
CA PRO A 94 -4.05 3.44 2.66
C PRO A 94 -5.15 3.78 1.64
N LYS A 95 -6.38 3.94 2.11
CA LYS A 95 -7.50 4.34 1.24
C LYS A 95 -7.28 5.80 0.88
N ASP A 96 -6.99 6.05 -0.38
CA ASP A 96 -6.88 7.40 -0.89
C ASP A 96 -8.18 8.16 -0.64
N LYS A 97 -8.09 9.29 0.08
CA LYS A 97 -9.23 10.15 0.39
C LYS A 97 -9.84 10.77 -0.87
N VAL A 98 -9.04 10.82 -1.94
CA VAL A 98 -9.41 11.40 -3.23
C VAL A 98 -9.17 10.38 -4.33
N ILE A 99 -10.24 9.99 -5.01
CA ILE A 99 -10.19 9.09 -6.17
C ILE A 99 -10.81 9.81 -7.36
N ILE A 100 -9.95 10.34 -8.22
CA ILE A 100 -10.23 10.83 -9.56
C ILE A 100 -10.11 9.67 -10.55
N THR A 101 -11.15 9.48 -11.35
CA THR A 101 -11.17 8.51 -12.46
C THR A 101 -11.71 9.17 -13.71
N VAL A 102 -11.09 8.87 -14.86
CA VAL A 102 -11.52 9.40 -16.15
C VAL A 102 -11.99 8.26 -17.03
N HIS A 103 -13.21 8.39 -17.55
CA HIS A 103 -13.90 7.36 -18.31
C HIS A 103 -14.10 7.84 -19.74
N SER A 104 -13.78 6.98 -20.71
CA SER A 104 -14.05 7.27 -22.12
C SER A 104 -15.49 6.98 -22.50
N GLN A 105 -15.95 7.66 -23.54
CA GLN A 105 -17.23 7.36 -24.16
C GLN A 105 -17.23 5.91 -24.69
N GLY A 106 -18.31 5.21 -24.40
CA GLY A 106 -18.57 3.87 -24.90
C GLY A 106 -19.49 3.91 -26.12
N THR A 107 -19.70 2.75 -26.71
CA THR A 107 -20.69 2.56 -27.78
C THR A 107 -21.84 1.70 -27.27
N ASP A 108 -23.02 1.81 -27.89
CA ASP A 108 -24.16 0.93 -27.56
C ASP A 108 -23.93 -0.55 -27.96
N MET A 109 -22.89 -0.82 -28.75
CA MET A 109 -22.49 -2.17 -29.14
C MET A 109 -21.65 -2.89 -28.07
N ASP A 110 -21.16 -2.14 -27.07
CA ASP A 110 -20.39 -2.71 -25.98
C ASP A 110 -21.30 -3.50 -25.01
N SER A 111 -20.70 -4.45 -24.27
CA SER A 111 -21.47 -5.28 -23.35
C SER A 111 -22.16 -4.43 -22.28
N PRO A 112 -23.45 -4.67 -21.95
CA PRO A 112 -24.17 -3.94 -20.89
C PRO A 112 -23.49 -3.98 -19.52
N LYS A 113 -22.61 -4.97 -19.28
CA LYS A 113 -21.82 -5.08 -18.04
C LYS A 113 -20.60 -4.16 -18.00
N THR A 114 -20.18 -3.62 -19.14
CA THR A 114 -19.00 -2.76 -19.26
C THR A 114 -19.35 -1.30 -19.53
N ILE A 115 -20.64 -1.00 -19.70
CA ILE A 115 -21.12 0.35 -19.99
C ILE A 115 -22.17 0.82 -18.99
N PHE A 116 -22.29 2.14 -18.86
CA PHE A 116 -23.37 2.79 -18.15
C PHE A 116 -23.80 4.05 -18.90
N ARG A 117 -25.08 4.42 -18.72
CA ARG A 117 -25.72 5.52 -19.45
C ARG A 117 -25.87 6.73 -18.54
N ARG A 118 -25.52 7.91 -19.04
CA ARG A 118 -25.71 9.19 -18.35
C ARG A 118 -26.26 10.26 -19.29
N PRO A 119 -27.22 11.07 -18.85
CA PRO A 119 -27.64 12.23 -19.63
C PRO A 119 -26.56 13.30 -19.56
N VAL A 120 -26.01 13.68 -20.72
CA VAL A 120 -25.04 14.77 -20.88
C VAL A 120 -25.62 15.74 -21.90
N ASN A 121 -25.80 17.00 -21.52
CA ASN A 121 -26.39 18.03 -22.38
C ASN A 121 -27.75 17.63 -23.01
N GLY A 122 -28.60 16.94 -22.23
CA GLY A 122 -29.92 16.48 -22.68
C GLY A 122 -29.90 15.24 -23.60
N ARG A 123 -28.73 14.66 -23.88
CA ARG A 123 -28.59 13.42 -24.65
C ARG A 123 -28.07 12.30 -23.75
N THR A 124 -28.67 11.11 -23.85
CA THR A 124 -28.18 9.93 -23.13
C THR A 124 -26.93 9.42 -23.82
N MET A 125 -25.77 9.63 -23.19
CA MET A 125 -24.48 9.13 -23.66
C MET A 125 -24.10 7.87 -22.89
N VAL A 126 -23.38 6.99 -23.58
CA VAL A 126 -22.85 5.75 -23.03
C VAL A 126 -21.39 5.97 -22.63
N PHE A 127 -21.01 5.53 -21.45
CA PHE A 127 -19.64 5.58 -20.96
C PHE A 127 -19.17 4.20 -20.53
N LYS A 128 -17.87 3.94 -20.63
CA LYS A 128 -17.27 2.69 -20.14
C LYS A 128 -17.09 2.76 -18.63
N ILE A 129 -17.39 1.66 -17.93
CA ILE A 129 -17.19 1.52 -16.48
C ILE A 129 -15.69 1.50 -16.11
N ILE A 130 -14.86 0.98 -17.03
CA ILE A 130 -13.42 0.88 -16.82
C ILE A 130 -12.79 2.25 -17.11
N PRO A 131 -12.12 2.87 -16.13
CA PRO A 131 -11.45 4.15 -16.36
C PRO A 131 -10.20 3.96 -17.23
N GLU A 132 -9.93 4.94 -18.08
CA GLU A 132 -8.71 4.98 -18.91
C GLU A 132 -7.47 5.25 -18.05
N PHE A 133 -7.63 6.14 -17.07
CA PHE A 133 -6.64 6.39 -16.02
C PHE A 133 -7.33 6.85 -14.73
N SER A 134 -6.61 6.69 -13.62
CA SER A 134 -7.06 7.01 -12.28
C SER A 134 -6.00 7.82 -11.53
N THR A 135 -6.32 8.18 -10.28
CA THR A 135 -5.42 8.91 -9.36
C THR A 135 -4.08 8.21 -9.12
N GLN A 136 -4.00 6.90 -9.34
CA GLN A 136 -2.75 6.15 -9.23
C GLN A 136 -1.72 6.55 -10.30
N SER A 137 -2.19 7.11 -11.42
CA SER A 137 -1.36 7.58 -12.54
C SER A 137 -1.08 9.08 -12.47
N VAL A 138 -1.34 9.74 -11.33
CA VAL A 138 -1.06 11.17 -11.14
C VAL A 138 0.30 11.33 -10.47
N SER A 139 1.17 12.15 -11.09
CA SER A 139 2.51 12.46 -10.60
C SER A 139 2.58 13.78 -9.83
N ALA A 140 1.87 14.81 -10.30
CA ALA A 140 1.80 16.12 -9.67
C ALA A 140 0.48 16.81 -9.99
N ILE A 141 0.15 17.80 -9.18
CA ILE A 141 -1.10 18.54 -9.31
C ILE A 141 -0.84 20.05 -9.30
N HIS A 142 -1.75 20.80 -9.92
CA HIS A 142 -1.80 22.24 -9.81
C HIS A 142 -3.26 22.64 -9.69
N THR A 143 -3.56 23.40 -8.64
CA THR A 143 -4.92 23.76 -8.24
C THR A 143 -5.17 25.22 -8.63
N PHE A 144 -6.37 25.52 -9.09
CA PHE A 144 -6.76 26.88 -9.43
C PHE A 144 -8.22 27.14 -9.04
N PRO A 145 -8.58 28.37 -8.66
CA PRO A 145 -9.97 28.73 -8.40
C PRO A 145 -10.77 28.74 -9.72
N ALA A 146 -11.96 28.15 -9.72
CA ALA A 146 -12.89 28.19 -10.85
C ALA A 146 -13.98 29.25 -10.60
N ASP A 147 -14.61 29.72 -11.68
CA ASP A 147 -15.61 30.80 -11.65
C ASP A 147 -16.85 30.46 -10.80
N ASP A 148 -17.19 29.17 -10.72
CA ASP A 148 -18.35 28.66 -9.96
C ASP A 148 -18.13 28.64 -8.43
N GLY A 149 -17.00 29.18 -7.94
CA GLY A 149 -16.61 29.12 -6.51
C GLY A 149 -16.10 27.74 -6.07
N THR A 150 -15.95 26.81 -7.01
CA THR A 150 -15.27 25.53 -6.82
C THR A 150 -13.81 25.63 -7.29
N TYR A 151 -13.04 24.57 -7.14
CA TYR A 151 -11.67 24.52 -7.65
C TYR A 151 -11.58 23.64 -8.89
N GLY A 152 -10.73 24.07 -9.81
CA GLY A 152 -10.20 23.26 -10.90
C GLY A 152 -8.83 22.69 -10.54
N VAL A 153 -8.46 21.61 -11.22
CA VAL A 153 -7.17 20.94 -11.00
C VAL A 153 -6.57 20.52 -12.34
N SER A 154 -5.35 20.95 -12.59
CA SER A 154 -4.47 20.39 -13.62
C SER A 154 -3.66 19.24 -13.02
N LEU A 155 -3.78 18.07 -13.63
CA LEU A 155 -3.09 16.85 -13.25
C LEU A 155 -1.97 16.61 -14.25
N LYS A 156 -0.76 16.42 -13.75
CA LYS A 156 0.34 15.87 -14.54
C LYS A 156 0.38 14.37 -14.35
N LEU A 157 0.13 13.63 -15.41
CA LEU A 157 0.12 12.18 -15.39
C LEU A 157 1.54 11.61 -15.38
N ASP A 158 1.69 10.40 -14.86
CA ASP A 158 2.90 9.60 -14.97
C ASP A 158 3.08 9.08 -16.41
N PHE A 159 4.15 8.31 -16.66
CA PHE A 159 4.42 7.76 -17.99
C PHE A 159 3.27 6.87 -18.49
N LYS A 160 2.71 6.03 -17.61
CA LYS A 160 1.61 5.11 -17.95
C LYS A 160 0.32 5.87 -18.29
N GLY A 161 -0.07 6.83 -17.47
CA GLY A 161 -1.25 7.67 -17.66
C GLY A 161 -1.11 8.57 -18.90
N THR A 162 0.08 9.12 -19.14
CA THR A 162 0.37 9.90 -20.35
C THR A 162 0.21 9.05 -21.61
N GLN A 163 0.73 7.82 -21.61
CA GLN A 163 0.58 6.92 -22.74
C GLN A 163 -0.89 6.51 -22.96
N SER A 164 -1.64 6.20 -21.89
CA SER A 164 -3.07 5.93 -22.00
C SER A 164 -3.84 7.13 -22.57
N LEU A 165 -3.57 8.34 -22.09
CA LEU A 165 -4.21 9.56 -22.57
C LEU A 165 -3.89 9.84 -24.05
N ASP A 166 -2.63 9.71 -24.46
CA ASP A 166 -2.20 9.89 -25.85
C ASP A 166 -2.89 8.89 -26.78
N ILE A 167 -3.00 7.62 -26.38
CA ILE A 167 -3.69 6.58 -27.16
C ILE A 167 -5.18 6.91 -27.30
N VAL A 168 -5.87 7.23 -26.20
CA VAL A 168 -7.31 7.50 -26.21
C VAL A 168 -7.63 8.73 -27.06
N THR A 169 -6.85 9.80 -26.89
CA THR A 169 -7.07 11.05 -27.63
C THR A 169 -6.75 10.94 -29.12
N ARG A 170 -5.81 10.07 -29.52
CA ARG A 170 -5.52 9.76 -30.93
C ARG A 170 -6.57 8.86 -31.59
N LEU A 171 -7.03 7.82 -30.89
CA LEU A 171 -7.93 6.83 -31.47
C LEU A 171 -9.36 7.34 -31.59
N ARG A 172 -9.76 8.28 -30.71
CA ARG A 172 -11.16 8.69 -30.52
C ARG A 172 -11.32 10.22 -30.50
N PRO A 173 -10.90 10.93 -31.56
CA PRO A 173 -11.12 12.37 -31.63
C PRO A 173 -12.63 12.67 -31.68
N GLY A 174 -13.05 13.72 -30.98
CA GLY A 174 -14.43 14.19 -30.92
C GLY A 174 -15.32 13.49 -29.89
N GLU A 175 -14.86 12.39 -29.27
CA GLU A 175 -15.54 11.74 -28.14
C GLU A 175 -15.40 12.55 -26.85
N ILE A 176 -16.22 12.22 -25.85
CA ILE A 176 -16.23 12.89 -24.55
C ILE A 176 -15.55 12.01 -23.49
N LEU A 177 -14.64 12.62 -22.74
CA LEU A 177 -14.08 12.10 -21.51
C LEU A 177 -14.89 12.64 -20.34
N MET A 178 -15.31 11.73 -19.46
CA MET A 178 -16.02 12.08 -18.24
C MET A 178 -15.09 11.90 -17.04
N THR A 179 -14.94 12.95 -16.26
CA THR A 179 -14.18 12.92 -15.02
C THR A 179 -15.12 12.68 -13.85
N MET A 180 -14.79 11.69 -13.03
CA MET A 180 -15.46 11.43 -11.77
C MET A 180 -14.49 11.59 -10.61
N VAL A 181 -15.00 12.16 -9.52
CA VAL A 181 -14.28 12.33 -8.26
C VAL A 181 -15.10 11.67 -7.16
N ASN A 182 -14.54 10.66 -6.50
CA ASN A 182 -15.20 9.85 -5.47
C ASN A 182 -16.56 9.28 -5.94
N GLY A 183 -16.70 8.98 -7.23
CA GLY A 183 -17.93 8.46 -7.85
C GLY A 183 -18.97 9.52 -8.24
N ALA A 184 -18.75 10.80 -7.91
CA ALA A 184 -19.55 11.91 -8.41
C ALA A 184 -19.00 12.38 -9.76
N VAL A 185 -19.88 12.69 -10.72
CA VAL A 185 -19.48 13.24 -12.01
C VAL A 185 -19.22 14.74 -11.84
N VAL A 186 -18.06 15.17 -12.28
CA VAL A 186 -17.57 16.53 -12.05
C VAL A 186 -17.48 17.33 -13.35
N ASP A 187 -16.89 16.74 -14.39
CA ASP A 187 -16.64 17.45 -15.64
C ASP A 187 -16.74 16.54 -16.87
N TYR A 188 -17.04 17.17 -18.01
CA TYR A 188 -17.11 16.54 -19.33
C TYR A 188 -16.19 17.28 -20.29
N VAL A 189 -15.13 16.63 -20.74
CA VAL A 189 -14.13 17.20 -21.63
C VAL A 189 -14.25 16.55 -22.99
N ARG A 190 -14.41 17.35 -24.05
CA ARG A 190 -14.38 16.84 -25.42
C ARG A 190 -12.94 16.71 -25.90
N ILE A 191 -12.65 15.62 -26.61
CA ILE A 191 -11.34 15.41 -27.23
C ILE A 191 -11.30 16.18 -28.55
N ASP A 192 -10.51 17.24 -28.62
CA ASP A 192 -10.32 18.00 -29.86
C ASP A 192 -9.02 17.60 -30.58
N GLN A 193 -7.93 17.39 -29.82
CA GLN A 193 -6.59 17.10 -30.34
C GLN A 193 -5.90 16.00 -29.51
N PRO A 194 -4.94 15.27 -30.10
CA PRO A 194 -4.14 14.30 -29.36
C PRO A 194 -3.25 15.00 -28.32
N VAL A 195 -3.26 14.49 -27.09
CA VAL A 195 -2.56 15.08 -25.95
C VAL A 195 -1.36 14.21 -25.57
N SER A 196 -0.16 14.64 -25.96
CA SER A 196 1.09 13.91 -25.71
C SER A 196 1.89 14.42 -24.50
N ASN A 197 1.54 15.60 -23.98
CA ASN A 197 2.24 16.25 -22.86
C ASN A 197 1.90 15.65 -21.48
N GLY A 198 0.89 14.76 -21.40
CA GLY A 198 0.48 14.12 -20.15
C GLY A 198 -0.19 15.06 -19.16
N ILE A 199 -0.65 16.25 -19.59
CA ILE A 199 -1.33 17.20 -18.72
C ILE A 199 -2.84 17.11 -18.99
N PHE A 200 -3.61 16.79 -17.97
CA PHE A 200 -5.07 16.73 -18.02
C PHE A 200 -5.67 17.72 -17.04
N THR A 201 -6.55 18.60 -17.51
CA THR A 201 -7.14 19.65 -16.68
C THR A 201 -8.62 19.40 -16.48
N VAL A 202 -9.04 19.44 -15.21
CA VAL A 202 -10.44 19.44 -14.77
C VAL A 202 -10.79 20.88 -14.42
N TRP A 203 -11.75 21.46 -15.13
CA TRP A 203 -11.98 22.91 -15.05
C TRP A 203 -12.68 23.35 -13.77
N ARG A 204 -13.58 22.53 -13.23
CA ARG A 204 -14.44 22.89 -12.10
C ARG A 204 -15.00 21.67 -11.38
N GLY A 205 -15.63 21.91 -10.23
CA GLY A 205 -16.47 20.96 -9.51
C GLY A 205 -15.75 20.11 -8.45
N ILE A 206 -14.54 20.52 -8.04
CA ILE A 206 -13.85 19.92 -6.90
C ILE A 206 -14.03 20.84 -5.66
N PRO A 207 -14.50 20.30 -4.51
CA PRO A 207 -14.67 21.08 -3.28
C PRO A 207 -13.33 21.37 -2.59
N ALA A 208 -13.24 22.49 -1.87
CA ALA A 208 -12.03 22.97 -1.21
C ALA A 208 -11.41 21.95 -0.24
N ASP A 209 -12.25 21.24 0.53
CA ASP A 209 -11.80 20.22 1.49
C ASP A 209 -11.02 19.09 0.83
N LEU A 210 -11.37 18.76 -0.41
CA LEU A 210 -10.71 17.71 -1.17
C LEU A 210 -9.37 18.20 -1.72
N ILE A 211 -9.32 19.44 -2.18
CA ILE A 211 -8.10 20.09 -2.66
C ILE A 211 -7.02 20.10 -1.58
N ALA A 212 -7.37 20.48 -0.35
CA ALA A 212 -6.43 20.48 0.78
C ALA A 212 -5.78 19.09 0.97
N SER A 213 -6.58 18.02 0.86
CA SER A 213 -6.06 16.65 0.94
C SER A 213 -5.23 16.21 -0.28
N MET A 214 -5.47 16.81 -1.45
CA MET A 214 -4.67 16.54 -2.64
C MET A 214 -3.31 17.26 -2.57
N GLU A 215 -3.30 18.52 -2.14
CA GLU A 215 -2.09 19.34 -1.99
C GLU A 215 -1.14 18.79 -0.93
N GLU A 216 -1.66 18.17 0.14
CA GLU A 216 -0.85 17.48 1.14
C GLU A 216 -0.15 16.24 0.54
N LYS A 217 -0.81 15.54 -0.39
CA LYS A 217 -0.33 14.25 -0.91
C LYS A 217 0.60 14.37 -2.12
N TYR A 218 0.33 15.32 -3.01
CA TYR A 218 1.02 15.42 -4.30
C TYR A 218 1.83 16.70 -4.41
N PRO A 219 3.06 16.63 -5.00
CA PRO A 219 3.85 17.82 -5.24
C PRO A 219 3.18 18.73 -6.28
N LYS A 220 3.46 20.03 -6.19
CA LYS A 220 3.00 20.99 -7.19
C LYS A 220 3.73 20.78 -8.51
N ILE A 221 3.03 20.97 -9.64
CA ILE A 221 3.61 20.75 -10.99
C ILE A 221 4.92 21.54 -11.20
N ASN A 222 5.02 22.76 -10.64
CA ASN A 222 6.19 23.63 -10.80
C ASN A 222 7.41 23.19 -9.96
N GLU A 223 7.23 22.28 -9.00
CA GLU A 223 8.28 21.79 -8.10
C GLU A 223 8.88 20.46 -8.58
N LEU A 224 8.33 19.88 -9.65
CA LEU A 224 8.93 18.71 -10.30
C LEU A 224 10.20 19.14 -11.02
N ASN A 225 11.30 19.13 -10.28
CA ASN A 225 12.65 19.21 -10.84
C ASN A 225 12.79 18.11 -11.89
N SER A 226 13.04 18.52 -13.13
CA SER A 226 13.36 17.61 -14.22
C SER A 226 14.43 16.63 -13.74
N SER A 227 14.11 15.34 -13.78
CA SER A 227 15.04 14.25 -13.46
C SER A 227 16.28 14.22 -14.37
N SER A 228 16.35 15.11 -15.37
CA SER A 228 17.57 15.44 -16.10
C SER A 228 18.71 15.88 -15.18
N THR A 229 18.44 16.55 -14.06
CA THR A 229 19.49 16.94 -13.09
C THR A 229 20.01 15.75 -12.29
N PHE A 230 19.25 14.66 -12.14
CA PHE A 230 19.73 13.43 -11.48
C PHE A 230 20.32 12.41 -12.48
N LEU A 231 19.98 12.53 -13.76
CA LEU A 231 20.57 11.72 -14.85
C LEU A 231 21.90 12.29 -15.38
N GLU A 232 22.32 13.47 -14.94
CA GLU A 232 23.68 13.97 -15.16
C GLU A 232 24.68 13.18 -14.29
N MET A 233 25.07 12.04 -14.86
CA MET A 233 26.29 11.26 -14.59
C MET A 233 26.35 10.51 -13.26
N THR A 234 25.76 9.30 -13.26
CA THR A 234 26.46 8.21 -12.58
C THR A 234 27.72 7.90 -13.38
N PRO A 235 28.93 7.94 -12.76
CA PRO A 235 30.17 7.73 -13.49
C PRO A 235 30.18 6.31 -14.05
N SER A 236 30.02 6.19 -15.37
CA SER A 236 29.86 4.91 -16.05
C SER A 236 31.19 4.15 -16.13
N THR A 237 32.31 4.88 -16.13
CA THR A 237 33.65 4.29 -16.20
C THR A 237 34.39 4.30 -14.87
N ARG A 238 35.31 3.34 -14.67
CA ARG A 238 36.12 3.23 -13.43
C ARG A 238 36.99 4.47 -13.17
N LYS A 239 37.43 5.16 -14.23
CA LYS A 239 38.23 6.39 -14.15
C LYS A 239 37.38 7.56 -13.65
N GLU A 240 36.21 7.74 -14.27
CA GLU A 240 35.21 8.74 -13.90
C GLU A 240 34.70 8.56 -12.46
N LYS A 241 34.53 7.31 -12.00
CA LYS A 241 34.11 7.01 -10.61
C LYS A 241 35.16 7.43 -9.59
N ARG A 242 36.45 7.28 -9.92
CA ARG A 242 37.56 7.71 -9.06
C ARG A 242 37.64 9.24 -9.00
N GLU A 243 37.38 9.91 -10.12
CA GLU A 243 37.40 11.36 -10.24
C GLU A 243 36.21 12.01 -9.52
N ALA A 244 35.00 11.48 -9.72
CA ALA A 244 33.80 11.89 -8.99
C ALA A 244 33.98 11.75 -7.47
N LYS A 245 34.56 10.63 -7.00
CA LYS A 245 34.88 10.45 -5.56
C LYS A 245 35.89 11.48 -5.06
N ARG A 246 36.90 11.82 -5.89
CA ARG A 246 37.92 12.81 -5.52
C ARG A 246 37.31 14.21 -5.44
N ASN A 247 36.43 14.58 -6.36
CA ASN A 247 35.77 15.88 -6.37
C ASN A 247 34.77 16.00 -5.21
N ALA A 248 33.91 14.99 -5.00
CA ALA A 248 33.01 14.96 -3.83
C ALA A 248 33.76 15.09 -2.49
N SER A 249 34.94 14.46 -2.36
CA SER A 249 35.76 14.59 -1.15
C SER A 249 36.44 15.96 -0.97
N ARG A 250 36.60 16.73 -2.05
CA ARG A 250 37.10 18.11 -2.01
C ARG A 250 35.97 19.05 -1.65
N ASP A 251 34.84 18.93 -2.32
CA ASP A 251 33.65 19.75 -2.06
C ASP A 251 33.16 19.58 -0.62
N SER A 252 33.22 18.36 -0.07
CA SER A 252 32.89 18.12 1.34
C SER A 252 33.86 18.82 2.29
N LYS A 253 35.17 18.82 1.99
CA LYS A 253 36.19 19.51 2.80
C LYS A 253 36.07 21.02 2.70
N GLU A 254 35.75 21.55 1.53
CA GLU A 254 35.53 22.99 1.32
C GLU A 254 34.28 23.46 2.07
N LYS A 255 33.18 22.71 2.00
CA LYS A 255 31.97 22.99 2.80
C LYS A 255 32.25 22.93 4.29
N GLU A 256 33.02 21.95 4.76
CA GLU A 256 33.39 21.85 6.17
C GLU A 256 34.31 22.99 6.62
N ALA A 257 35.24 23.42 5.75
CA ALA A 257 36.10 24.58 6.00
C ALA A 257 35.29 25.89 6.02
N GLU A 258 34.31 26.04 5.13
CA GLU A 258 33.39 27.17 5.07
C GLU A 258 32.49 27.23 6.31
N VAL A 259 31.94 26.11 6.76
CA VAL A 259 31.21 26.02 8.02
C VAL A 259 32.10 26.39 9.21
N LYS A 260 33.37 25.94 9.22
CA LYS A 260 34.34 26.32 10.25
C LYS A 260 34.70 27.81 10.23
N ARG A 261 34.80 28.41 9.04
CA ARG A 261 34.99 29.87 8.88
C ARG A 261 33.79 30.64 9.41
N ARG A 262 32.59 30.29 8.97
CA ARG A 262 31.33 30.88 9.47
C ARG A 262 31.18 30.74 10.98
N SER A 263 31.51 29.59 11.56
CA SER A 263 31.47 29.39 13.01
C SER A 263 32.58 30.12 13.78
N ARG A 264 33.67 30.52 13.11
CA ARG A 264 34.77 31.29 13.70
C ARG A 264 34.49 32.79 13.62
N ASP A 265 33.73 33.22 12.60
CA ASP A 265 33.29 34.61 12.42
C ASP A 265 32.04 34.95 13.26
N GLU A 266 31.37 33.97 13.87
CA GLU A 266 30.19 34.15 14.75
C GLU A 266 30.58 34.46 16.22
N PHE A 267 31.62 35.26 16.42
CA PHE A 267 31.90 35.97 17.68
C PHE A 267 32.46 37.36 17.38
N ASP A 268 31.60 38.22 16.82
CA ASP A 268 31.72 39.66 16.98
C ASP A 268 30.29 40.24 17.13
N PRO A 269 29.92 40.84 18.28
CA PRO A 269 28.65 41.51 18.41
C PRO A 269 28.73 42.86 17.72
N GLU A 270 28.48 42.90 16.40
CA GLU A 270 28.32 44.17 15.69
C GLU A 270 27.07 44.90 16.19
N LEU A 271 27.31 46.05 16.83
CA LEU A 271 26.31 47.05 17.20
C LEU A 271 25.69 47.66 15.93
N PRO A 272 24.39 48.01 15.93
CA PRO A 272 23.81 48.79 14.85
C PRO A 272 24.28 50.24 14.95
N GLU A 273 25.35 50.61 14.24
CA GLU A 273 25.70 52.01 14.03
C GLU A 273 24.86 52.57 12.87
N ASN A 274 23.83 53.32 13.26
CA ASN A 274 23.25 54.37 12.43
C ASN A 274 24.39 55.27 11.93
N GLU A 275 24.72 55.15 10.65
CA GLU A 275 25.66 56.00 9.96
C GLU A 275 25.11 57.44 9.94
N ILE A 276 25.63 58.26 10.85
CA ILE A 276 25.44 59.70 10.86
C ILE A 276 26.25 60.24 9.67
N VAL A 277 25.56 60.55 8.58
CA VAL A 277 26.14 61.29 7.47
C VAL A 277 26.61 62.66 8.01
N PRO A 278 27.90 63.03 7.87
CA PRO A 278 28.37 64.33 8.31
C PRO A 278 27.75 65.45 7.44
N LEU A 279 27.16 66.44 8.11
CA LEU A 279 26.46 67.60 7.53
C LEU A 279 27.29 68.43 6.53
N SER A 280 28.61 68.22 6.47
CA SER A 280 29.52 68.92 5.55
C SER A 280 29.22 68.63 4.07
N ASN A 281 28.61 67.49 3.75
CA ASN A 281 28.35 67.12 2.35
C ASN A 281 27.01 67.66 1.78
N LEU A 282 26.16 68.31 2.61
CA LEU A 282 24.88 68.86 2.15
C LEU A 282 24.92 70.35 1.76
N LEU A 283 26.01 71.07 2.07
CA LEU A 283 26.14 72.50 1.78
C LEU A 283 26.86 72.82 0.46
N ASP A 284 27.62 71.88 -0.11
CA ASP A 284 28.41 72.12 -1.34
C ASP A 284 27.59 72.04 -2.64
N ASN A 285 26.33 71.56 -2.60
CA ASN A 285 25.51 71.39 -3.80
C ASN A 285 24.45 72.50 -4.01
N THR A 286 24.55 73.63 -3.29
CA THR A 286 23.58 74.76 -3.40
C THR A 286 24.23 76.06 -3.92
N SER A 287 25.47 76.04 -4.40
CA SER A 287 26.05 77.18 -5.12
C SER A 287 26.51 76.80 -6.53
N ARG A 288 25.56 76.65 -7.45
CA ARG A 288 25.75 76.86 -8.88
C ARG A 288 24.41 77.04 -9.59
#